data_AF-A0A6N8DI21-F1
#
_entry.id   AF-A0A6N8DI21-F1
#
_cell.length_a   1.000
_cell.length_b   1.000
_cell.length_c   1.000
_cell.angle_alpha   90.00
_cell.angle_beta   90.00
_cell.angle_gamma   90.00
#
_symmetry.space_group_name_H-M   'P 1'
#
loop_
_entity.id
_entity.type
_entity.pdbx_description
1 polymer ?
#
loop_
_entity_poly.entity_id
_entity_poly.type
_entity_poly.pdbx_seq_one_letter_code
_entity_poly.pdbx_strand_id
1 'polypeptide(L)'
;MNSAAYDSVSWSCRCYVVVTSHKTKVKVRCADGVLMGASENLAKTHDFSDLYGFVFDRDPSLILMVSERPVAELVVLPRIFSGSAFALRLSKLGHERCFFQMLFSERYLSAIAPKAGEPARLEINRDVVQAWETFHLHEIESECISEFARGVAEEWQRHNRSSLTIDALHDALAAPNSAVSKLFATQPYKNFDIEDLGHISQTVLSSNTMLEALAQLYPRDPWAQTALPRLAEWRSRRANEKTDSSSIELLSSASDCIDCDPGAQLSVPYALNALARSRIEPTKDICIVMTARNEGLHLLEWLAWHRCMGIRDFFVYSNDNNDGSDALLEALARCGVIKWIRNEGCKSRPQFKAYGHAFSVEPYTLDFRWAAVIDADEFIMLDFDKFDSFSKYLEWQDESSVDAIALNWMFFGPNGHQTWFDELTISRFTSRAPRANQHIKTISRPSRFIHSYCHHSVRFMNKPSRVVNDHRIPVENKRSKNPGISDVAFATNAWINHYYMRSVQEFIWKKARGYGDRLFDRGDLFGGAHALKGRLAKELKNSAVFLEEKGYVQDDRAARRKALVADEVRLLASDPQVKLAYGRVVESSTRGVRSAMELFKSLGSDIIPDELKQQWLSAAGEA
;
A
#
# COMPACT_ATOMS: atom_id res chain seq x y z
N MET A 1 -15.66 3.28 51.82
CA MET A 1 -15.73 4.71 52.16
C MET A 1 -14.33 5.29 52.04
N ASN A 2 -14.08 6.05 50.98
CA ASN A 2 -13.14 7.16 50.93
C ASN A 2 -13.49 7.93 49.66
N SER A 3 -14.43 8.87 49.82
CA SER A 3 -14.76 9.88 48.82
C SER A 3 -13.59 10.85 48.76
N ALA A 4 -12.68 10.63 47.81
CA ALA A 4 -11.80 11.70 47.38
C ALA A 4 -12.71 12.81 46.84
N ALA A 5 -12.60 14.00 47.44
CA ALA A 5 -13.32 15.18 47.02
C ALA A 5 -12.99 15.46 45.54
N TYR A 6 -13.95 15.19 44.66
CA TYR A 6 -13.93 15.67 43.30
C TYR A 6 -14.14 17.17 43.36
N ASP A 7 -13.09 17.96 43.15
CA ASP A 7 -13.24 19.37 42.81
C ASP A 7 -14.22 19.45 41.63
N SER A 8 -15.35 20.13 41.85
CA SER A 8 -16.34 20.41 40.83
C SER A 8 -15.67 21.21 39.72
N VAL A 9 -15.36 20.55 38.61
CA VAL A 9 -14.86 21.21 37.40
C VAL A 9 -15.94 22.19 36.98
N SER A 10 -15.66 23.49 37.08
CA SER A 10 -16.59 24.51 36.58
C SER A 10 -16.79 24.29 35.08
N TRP A 11 -18.04 24.05 34.67
CA TRP A 11 -18.46 23.94 33.28
C TRP A 11 -18.04 25.22 32.52
N SER A 12 -16.98 25.14 31.71
CA SER A 12 -16.38 26.29 31.00
C SER A 12 -16.37 26.01 29.49
N CYS A 13 -17.57 25.83 28.94
CA CYS A 13 -17.76 25.66 27.51
C CYS A 13 -19.07 26.29 27.03
N ARG A 14 -19.03 26.80 25.81
CA ARG A 14 -20.21 27.25 25.07
C ARG A 14 -20.76 26.13 24.22
N CYS A 15 -22.08 26.06 24.15
CA CYS A 15 -22.81 24.95 23.56
C CYS A 15 -23.59 25.44 22.34
N TYR A 16 -23.59 24.64 21.27
CA TYR A 16 -24.12 25.06 19.98
C TYR A 16 -24.97 23.99 19.32
N VAL A 17 -25.97 24.42 18.57
CA VAL A 17 -26.53 23.65 17.46
C VAL A 17 -25.85 24.09 16.17
N VAL A 18 -25.42 23.12 15.37
CA VAL A 18 -24.74 23.37 14.10
C VAL A 18 -25.75 23.41 12.97
N VAL A 19 -25.76 24.51 12.21
CA VAL A 19 -26.69 24.75 11.11
C VAL A 19 -25.90 24.95 9.82
N THR A 20 -26.26 24.22 8.77
CA THR A 20 -25.64 24.39 7.43
C THR A 20 -26.02 25.74 6.82
N SER A 21 -25.24 26.29 5.88
CA SER A 21 -25.65 27.47 5.10
C SER A 21 -26.98 27.31 4.34
N HIS A 22 -27.45 26.07 4.13
CA HIS A 22 -28.77 25.75 3.57
C HIS A 22 -29.92 25.78 4.59
N LYS A 23 -29.70 26.35 5.78
CA LYS A 23 -30.68 26.51 6.87
C LYS A 23 -31.25 25.19 7.42
N THR A 24 -30.48 24.10 7.33
CA THR A 24 -30.82 22.81 7.96
C THR A 24 -29.93 22.54 9.17
N LYS A 25 -30.49 21.92 10.23
CA LYS A 25 -29.74 21.51 11.41
C LYS A 25 -28.95 20.24 11.08
N VAL A 26 -27.70 20.18 11.53
CA VAL A 26 -26.91 18.94 11.45
C VAL A 26 -27.46 17.96 12.49
N LYS A 27 -27.84 16.77 12.03
CA LYS A 27 -28.44 15.70 12.83
C LYS A 27 -27.76 14.37 12.52
N VAL A 28 -27.92 13.41 13.42
CA VAL A 28 -27.44 12.03 13.29
C VAL A 28 -28.63 11.13 12.98
N ARG A 29 -28.58 10.38 11.89
CA ARG A 29 -29.61 9.38 11.60
C ARG A 29 -29.39 8.16 12.51
N CYS A 30 -30.35 7.82 13.36
CA CYS A 30 -30.19 6.79 14.38
C CYS A 30 -29.95 5.39 13.79
N ALA A 31 -30.48 5.12 12.59
CA ALA A 31 -30.40 3.82 11.94
C ALA A 31 -28.96 3.40 11.56
N ASP A 32 -28.10 4.36 11.20
CA ASP A 32 -26.77 4.09 10.64
C ASP A 32 -25.68 5.10 11.05
N GLY A 33 -26.00 6.05 11.94
CA GLY A 33 -25.04 7.02 12.46
C GLY A 33 -24.66 8.12 11.47
N VAL A 34 -25.27 8.19 10.29
CA VAL A 34 -24.90 9.15 9.25
C VAL A 34 -25.27 10.57 9.65
N LEU A 35 -24.30 11.49 9.55
CA LEU A 35 -24.50 12.91 9.75
C LEU A 35 -25.11 13.54 8.49
N MET A 36 -26.16 14.32 8.69
CA MET A 36 -26.92 14.94 7.62
C MET A 36 -27.42 16.33 8.05
N GLY A 37 -27.59 17.25 7.11
CA GLY A 37 -28.43 18.42 7.34
C GLY A 37 -29.89 18.08 7.10
N ALA A 38 -30.73 18.12 8.13
CA ALA A 38 -32.15 17.80 8.00
C ALA A 38 -33.02 19.01 8.39
N SER A 39 -34.07 19.25 7.59
CA SER A 39 -35.14 20.19 7.95
C SER A 39 -36.03 19.58 9.03
N GLU A 40 -36.77 20.41 9.77
CA GLU A 40 -37.68 19.92 10.82
C GLU A 40 -38.75 18.97 10.27
N ASN A 41 -39.22 19.18 9.04
CA ASN A 41 -40.21 18.32 8.41
C ASN A 41 -39.64 16.93 8.05
N LEU A 42 -38.39 16.89 7.57
CA LEU A 42 -37.72 15.62 7.26
C LEU A 42 -37.31 14.88 8.54
N ALA A 43 -36.96 15.61 9.60
CA ALA A 43 -36.66 15.03 10.90
C ALA A 43 -37.86 14.32 11.56
N LYS A 44 -39.10 14.62 11.11
CA LYS A 44 -40.32 13.95 11.57
C LYS A 44 -40.61 12.62 10.86
N THR A 45 -40.03 12.40 9.68
CA THR A 45 -40.30 11.21 8.85
C THR A 45 -39.27 10.10 9.03
N HIS A 46 -38.13 10.38 9.68
CA HIS A 46 -37.06 9.43 9.97
C HIS A 46 -36.55 9.64 11.40
N ASP A 47 -36.03 8.59 12.04
CA ASP A 47 -35.48 8.70 13.40
C ASP A 47 -34.10 9.39 13.36
N PHE A 48 -34.08 10.64 13.82
CA PHE A 48 -32.89 11.46 13.94
C PHE A 48 -32.65 11.89 15.39
N SER A 49 -31.38 11.93 15.78
CA SER A 49 -30.88 12.50 17.03
C SER A 49 -30.20 13.84 16.77
N ASP A 50 -30.29 14.76 17.73
CA ASP A 50 -29.57 16.04 17.64
C ASP A 50 -28.04 15.84 17.77
N LEU A 51 -27.30 16.76 17.16
CA LEU A 51 -25.85 16.86 17.29
C LEU A 51 -25.51 18.21 17.94
N TYR A 52 -24.87 18.16 19.10
CA TYR A 52 -24.42 19.34 19.82
C TYR A 52 -22.93 19.60 19.57
N GLY A 53 -22.57 20.87 19.46
CA GLY A 53 -21.19 21.33 19.36
C GLY A 53 -20.76 22.01 20.66
N PHE A 54 -19.66 21.55 21.26
CA PHE A 54 -19.09 22.16 22.47
C PHE A 54 -17.77 22.84 22.12
N VAL A 55 -17.66 24.13 22.44
CA VAL A 55 -16.42 24.91 22.31
C VAL A 55 -15.96 25.28 23.71
N PHE A 56 -14.79 24.80 24.09
CA PHE A 56 -14.22 25.00 25.43
C PHE A 56 -13.40 26.29 25.46
N ASP A 57 -13.50 27.06 26.54
CA ASP A 57 -12.83 28.37 26.63
C ASP A 57 -11.30 28.29 26.52
N ARG A 58 -10.73 27.14 26.90
CA ARG A 58 -9.29 26.87 26.83
C ARG A 58 -8.78 26.64 25.41
N ASP A 59 -9.63 26.12 24.52
CA ASP A 59 -9.28 25.92 23.11
C ASP A 59 -10.48 26.29 22.22
N PRO A 60 -10.67 27.60 21.96
CA PRO A 60 -11.78 28.08 21.15
C PRO A 60 -11.63 27.72 19.66
N SER A 61 -10.50 27.13 19.27
CA SER A 61 -10.24 26.64 17.91
C SER A 61 -10.71 25.21 17.67
N LEU A 62 -11.20 24.53 18.72
CA LEU A 62 -11.77 23.19 18.63
C LEU A 62 -13.26 23.21 18.94
N ILE A 63 -13.99 22.35 18.24
CA ILE A 63 -15.38 22.02 18.54
C ILE A 63 -15.50 20.51 18.69
N LEU A 64 -16.06 20.09 19.82
CA LEU A 64 -16.43 18.71 20.07
C LEU A 64 -17.87 18.51 19.61
N MET A 65 -18.08 17.65 18.63
CA MET A 65 -19.40 17.26 18.15
C MET A 65 -19.85 16.02 18.93
N VAL A 66 -21.02 16.05 19.56
CA VAL A 66 -21.56 14.93 20.36
C VAL A 66 -23.02 14.71 19.98
N SER A 67 -23.39 13.46 19.74
CA SER A 67 -24.80 13.11 19.57
C SER A 67 -25.55 13.22 20.89
N GLU A 68 -26.80 13.66 20.83
CA GLU A 68 -27.69 13.77 21.99
C GLU A 68 -27.87 12.42 22.71
N ARG A 69 -27.83 11.31 21.96
CA ARG A 69 -28.00 9.95 22.46
C ARG A 69 -26.77 9.10 22.13
N PRO A 70 -26.51 8.00 22.87
CA PRO A 70 -25.48 7.06 22.49
C PRO A 70 -25.75 6.46 21.11
N VAL A 71 -24.74 6.53 20.24
CA VAL A 71 -24.68 5.84 18.96
C VAL A 71 -23.41 5.01 18.86
N ALA A 72 -23.47 3.91 18.11
CA ALA A 72 -22.32 3.02 17.93
C ALA A 72 -21.21 3.69 17.11
N GLU A 73 -21.58 4.44 16.07
CA GLU A 73 -20.67 5.12 15.17
C GLU A 73 -21.30 6.43 14.66
N LEU A 74 -20.46 7.40 14.31
CA LEU A 74 -20.83 8.61 13.60
C LEU A 74 -20.19 8.60 12.22
N VAL A 75 -20.98 8.73 11.16
CA VAL A 75 -20.53 8.62 9.77
C VAL A 75 -20.58 9.97 9.08
N VAL A 76 -19.42 10.47 8.67
CA VAL A 76 -19.24 11.67 7.83
C VAL A 76 -18.41 11.26 6.62
N LEU A 77 -19.07 10.97 5.50
CA LEU A 77 -18.41 10.32 4.37
C LEU A 77 -17.16 11.08 3.88
N PRO A 78 -16.04 10.37 3.58
CA PRO A 78 -15.87 8.91 3.63
C PRO A 78 -15.41 8.36 5.00
N ARG A 79 -15.51 9.13 6.08
CA ARG A 79 -15.01 8.79 7.42
C ARG A 79 -16.11 8.24 8.34
N ILE A 80 -15.68 7.37 9.24
CA ILE A 80 -16.50 6.76 10.29
C ILE A 80 -15.74 6.96 11.60
N PHE A 81 -16.40 7.53 12.59
CA PHE A 81 -15.88 7.70 13.95
C PHE A 81 -16.56 6.68 14.85
N SER A 82 -15.78 5.99 15.69
CA SER A 82 -16.33 5.06 16.66
C SER A 82 -16.93 5.83 17.84
N GLY A 83 -18.13 5.44 18.27
CA GLY A 83 -18.84 6.07 19.37
C GLY A 83 -19.69 7.27 18.95
N SER A 84 -19.95 8.14 19.93
CA SER A 84 -20.98 9.18 19.89
C SER A 84 -20.42 10.60 19.82
N ALA A 85 -19.12 10.75 19.64
CA ALA A 85 -18.46 12.04 19.56
C ALA A 85 -17.24 12.04 18.63
N PHE A 86 -16.94 13.21 18.06
CA PHE A 86 -15.71 13.47 17.32
C PHE A 86 -15.38 14.98 17.38
N ALA A 87 -14.12 15.34 17.18
CA ALA A 87 -13.70 16.75 17.26
C ALA A 87 -13.23 17.28 15.89
N LEU A 88 -13.46 18.57 15.66
CA LEU A 88 -13.05 19.31 14.45
C LEU A 88 -12.32 20.59 14.84
N ARG A 89 -11.46 21.09 13.94
CA ARG A 89 -10.96 22.47 14.03
C ARG A 89 -12.06 23.41 13.57
N LEU A 90 -12.40 24.37 14.43
CA LEU A 90 -13.31 25.45 14.18
C LEU A 90 -12.54 26.69 13.71
N SER A 91 -12.89 27.22 12.55
CA SER A 91 -12.39 28.50 12.07
C SER A 91 -13.56 29.41 11.73
N LYS A 92 -13.57 30.61 12.29
CA LYS A 92 -14.64 31.60 12.07
C LYS A 92 -14.31 32.46 10.84
N LEU A 93 -15.32 32.67 10.00
CA LEU A 93 -15.28 33.53 8.81
C LEU A 93 -16.27 34.68 9.01
N GLY A 94 -15.80 35.79 9.58
CA GLY A 94 -16.64 36.90 10.01
C GLY A 94 -17.43 36.59 11.29
N HIS A 95 -18.57 37.26 11.48
CA HIS A 95 -19.32 37.20 12.75
C HIS A 95 -20.23 35.98 12.91
N GLU A 96 -20.75 35.41 11.82
CA GLU A 96 -21.81 34.38 11.88
C GLU A 96 -21.48 33.06 11.17
N ARG A 97 -20.42 33.02 10.36
CA ARG A 97 -20.06 31.84 9.57
C ARG A 97 -18.82 31.18 10.13
N CYS A 98 -18.75 29.87 9.97
CA CYS A 98 -17.58 29.07 10.27
C CYS A 98 -17.41 27.95 9.27
N PHE A 99 -16.20 27.43 9.21
CA PHE A 99 -15.91 26.18 8.54
C PHE A 99 -15.23 25.24 9.53
N PHE A 100 -15.49 23.96 9.34
CA PHE A 100 -14.87 22.92 10.13
C PHE A 100 -13.84 22.20 9.30
N GLN A 101 -12.65 22.06 9.85
CA GLN A 101 -11.57 21.29 9.25
C GLN A 101 -11.34 20.04 10.09
N MET A 102 -11.00 18.94 9.45
CA MET A 102 -10.58 17.76 10.20
C MET A 102 -9.33 18.07 11.00
N LEU A 103 -9.27 17.52 12.22
CA LEU A 103 -8.06 17.59 13.04
C LEU A 103 -6.85 16.98 12.35
N PHE A 104 -7.10 15.98 11.51
CA PHE A 104 -6.10 15.14 10.87
C PHE A 104 -6.01 15.30 9.35
N SER A 105 -6.62 16.31 8.73
CA SER A 105 -6.36 16.52 7.32
C SER A 105 -6.58 17.96 6.93
N GLU A 106 -5.95 18.36 5.82
CA GLU A 106 -6.28 19.60 5.11
C GLU A 106 -7.73 19.62 4.60
N ARG A 107 -8.49 18.51 4.75
CA ARG A 107 -9.88 18.40 4.30
C ARG A 107 -10.85 19.11 5.23
N TYR A 108 -11.82 19.77 4.61
CA TYR A 108 -12.89 20.48 5.28
C TYR A 108 -14.22 19.73 5.21
N LEU A 109 -15.03 19.91 6.26
CA LEU A 109 -16.44 19.53 6.26
C LEU A 109 -17.19 20.47 5.32
N SER A 110 -18.03 19.89 4.47
CA SER A 110 -18.92 20.63 3.58
C SER A 110 -20.35 20.08 3.67
N ALA A 111 -21.31 20.99 3.58
CA ALA A 111 -22.71 20.66 3.39
C ALA A 111 -23.10 20.85 1.93
N ILE A 112 -23.30 19.73 1.24
CA ILE A 112 -23.80 19.72 -0.13
C ILE A 112 -25.29 20.08 -0.11
N ALA A 113 -25.67 21.03 -0.95
CA ALA A 113 -27.04 21.51 -1.06
C ALA A 113 -28.00 20.32 -1.31
N PRO A 114 -29.10 20.23 -0.53
CA PRO A 114 -30.08 19.17 -0.72
C PRO A 114 -30.80 19.32 -2.06
N LYS A 115 -31.16 18.19 -2.68
CA LYS A 115 -32.23 18.19 -3.69
C LYS A 115 -33.59 18.39 -2.99
N ALA A 116 -34.60 18.85 -3.71
CA ALA A 116 -35.93 19.06 -3.14
C ALA A 116 -36.46 17.79 -2.46
N GLY A 117 -36.73 17.88 -1.15
CA GLY A 117 -37.23 16.76 -0.34
C GLY A 117 -36.16 15.82 0.23
N GLU A 118 -34.87 16.03 -0.07
CA GLU A 118 -33.76 15.23 0.44
C GLU A 118 -33.01 15.95 1.57
N PRO A 119 -32.36 15.22 2.49
CA PRO A 119 -31.44 15.82 3.46
C PRO A 119 -30.17 16.35 2.79
N ALA A 120 -29.58 17.42 3.33
CA ALA A 120 -28.28 17.91 2.91
C ALA A 120 -27.21 16.87 3.29
N ARG A 121 -26.40 16.47 2.31
CA ARG A 121 -25.34 15.48 2.51
C ARG A 121 -24.10 16.18 3.08
N LEU A 122 -23.57 15.64 4.17
CA LEU A 122 -22.32 16.10 4.77
C LEU A 122 -21.16 15.23 4.29
N GLU A 123 -20.08 15.88 3.86
CA GLU A 123 -18.88 15.22 3.38
C GLU A 123 -17.63 15.88 3.92
N ILE A 124 -16.56 15.10 4.06
CA ILE A 124 -15.27 15.57 4.54
C ILE A 124 -14.13 15.28 3.55
N ASN A 125 -14.23 15.88 2.37
CA ASN A 125 -13.33 15.62 1.25
C ASN A 125 -12.89 16.89 0.51
N ARG A 126 -13.26 18.08 0.97
CA ARG A 126 -12.94 19.34 0.29
C ARG A 126 -11.54 19.83 0.62
N ASP A 127 -10.74 20.17 -0.40
CA ASP A 127 -9.45 20.85 -0.22
C ASP A 127 -9.61 22.36 0.04
N VAL A 128 -10.70 22.94 -0.49
CA VAL A 128 -11.04 24.35 -0.33
C VAL A 128 -12.55 24.46 -0.12
N VAL A 129 -12.98 25.30 0.81
CA VAL A 129 -14.39 25.52 1.15
C VAL A 129 -14.93 26.72 0.39
N GLN A 130 -16.06 26.56 -0.27
CA GLN A 130 -16.80 27.66 -0.89
C GLN A 130 -17.75 28.32 0.12
N ALA A 131 -18.12 29.58 -0.10
CA ALA A 131 -18.96 30.34 0.83
C ALA A 131 -20.36 29.71 1.08
N TRP A 132 -20.87 28.90 0.15
CA TRP A 132 -22.14 28.18 0.28
C TRP A 132 -22.02 26.83 1.02
N GLU A 133 -20.79 26.39 1.31
CA GLU A 133 -20.47 25.13 2.01
C GLU A 133 -20.23 25.34 3.52
N THR A 134 -20.43 26.56 4.02
CA THR A 134 -20.13 26.94 5.41
C THR A 134 -21.24 26.56 6.40
N PHE A 135 -20.97 26.79 7.69
CA PHE A 135 -21.87 26.49 8.80
C PHE A 135 -22.07 27.72 9.70
N HIS A 136 -23.16 27.69 10.45
CA HIS A 136 -23.54 28.65 11.47
C HIS A 136 -23.63 27.93 12.81
N LEU A 137 -23.13 28.59 13.86
CA LEU A 137 -23.22 28.10 15.24
C LEU A 137 -24.32 28.90 15.95
N HIS A 138 -25.36 28.21 16.40
CA HIS A 138 -26.43 28.81 17.19
C HIS A 138 -26.24 28.41 18.64
N GLU A 139 -25.89 29.36 19.49
CA GLU A 139 -25.65 29.12 20.91
C GLU A 139 -26.94 28.64 21.60
N ILE A 140 -26.81 27.65 22.48
CA ILE A 140 -27.90 27.10 23.27
C ILE A 140 -27.52 27.06 24.74
N GLU A 141 -28.54 27.22 25.59
CA GLU A 141 -28.38 27.11 27.04
C GLU A 141 -28.01 25.69 27.45
N SER A 142 -27.14 25.59 28.45
CA SER A 142 -26.58 24.30 28.88
C SER A 142 -27.65 23.32 29.36
N GLU A 143 -28.76 23.82 29.92
CA GLU A 143 -29.90 23.05 30.39
C GLU A 143 -30.65 22.33 29.27
N CYS A 144 -30.55 22.81 28.03
CA CYS A 144 -31.20 22.24 26.86
C CYS A 144 -30.46 21.00 26.28
N ILE A 145 -29.34 20.62 26.88
CA ILE A 145 -28.46 19.54 26.42
C ILE A 145 -28.80 18.26 27.19
N SER A 146 -28.80 17.12 26.49
CA SER A 146 -29.00 15.83 27.13
C SER A 146 -27.90 15.53 28.17
N GLU A 147 -28.28 14.80 29.23
CA GLU A 147 -27.34 14.37 30.27
C GLU A 147 -26.17 13.57 29.69
N PHE A 148 -26.43 12.72 28.69
CA PHE A 148 -25.41 11.97 27.98
C PHE A 148 -24.38 12.89 27.32
N ALA A 149 -24.82 13.84 26.48
CA ALA A 149 -23.91 14.71 25.77
C ALA A 149 -23.14 15.63 26.73
N ARG A 150 -23.80 16.09 27.80
CA ARG A 150 -23.16 16.83 28.89
C ARG A 150 -22.04 16.03 29.54
N GLY A 151 -22.32 14.77 29.90
CA GLY A 151 -21.34 13.86 30.48
C GLY A 151 -20.12 13.62 29.59
N VAL A 152 -20.31 13.44 28.27
CA VAL A 152 -19.20 13.29 27.32
C VAL A 152 -18.34 14.56 27.24
N ALA A 153 -18.96 15.74 27.22
CA ALA A 153 -18.25 17.02 27.19
C ALA A 153 -17.46 17.29 28.48
N GLU A 154 -18.03 16.98 29.64
CA GLU A 154 -17.35 17.03 30.94
C GLU A 154 -16.16 16.08 31.00
N GLU A 155 -16.34 14.86 30.51
CA GLU A 155 -15.28 13.86 30.46
C GLU A 155 -14.14 14.33 29.55
N TRP A 156 -14.45 14.91 28.39
CA TRP A 156 -13.45 15.53 27.50
C TRP A 156 -12.71 16.68 28.18
N GLN A 157 -13.42 17.61 28.82
CA GLN A 157 -12.82 18.75 29.53
C GLN A 157 -11.86 18.29 30.64
N ARG A 158 -12.18 17.19 31.32
CA ARG A 158 -11.34 16.63 32.38
C ARG A 158 -10.01 16.09 31.86
N HIS A 159 -10.02 15.42 30.71
CA HIS A 159 -8.85 14.78 30.12
C HIS A 159 -8.04 15.69 29.18
N ASN A 160 -8.63 16.77 28.66
CA ASN A 160 -7.98 17.67 27.71
C ASN A 160 -7.45 18.95 28.38
N ARG A 161 -6.53 18.82 29.35
CA ARG A 161 -6.09 19.94 30.20
C ARG A 161 -5.06 20.89 29.56
N SER A 162 -4.33 20.48 28.52
CA SER A 162 -3.25 21.30 27.95
C SER A 162 -2.73 20.87 26.56
N SER A 163 -3.11 19.70 26.04
CA SER A 163 -2.82 19.15 24.70
C SER A 163 -3.15 17.65 24.78
N LEU A 164 -3.19 16.95 23.64
CA LEU A 164 -3.29 15.49 23.63
C LEU A 164 -1.99 14.91 24.18
N THR A 165 -2.00 14.46 25.43
CA THR A 165 -0.80 13.90 26.08
C THR A 165 -0.72 12.39 25.90
N ILE A 166 0.48 11.84 26.09
CA ILE A 166 0.71 10.40 26.11
C ILE A 166 0.00 9.72 27.29
N ASP A 167 -0.03 10.36 28.46
CA ASP A 167 -0.79 9.85 29.61
C ASP A 167 -2.26 9.61 29.24
N ALA A 168 -2.84 10.50 28.44
CA ALA A 168 -4.22 10.36 28.02
C ALA A 168 -4.45 9.21 27.02
N LEU A 169 -3.47 8.92 26.16
CA LEU A 169 -3.50 7.72 25.31
C LEU A 169 -3.33 6.45 26.16
N HIS A 170 -2.48 6.47 27.18
CA HIS A 170 -2.31 5.37 28.11
C HIS A 170 -3.61 5.09 28.90
N ASP A 171 -4.23 6.14 29.44
CA ASP A 171 -5.52 6.04 30.13
C ASP A 171 -6.63 5.54 29.18
N ALA A 172 -6.63 5.99 27.92
CA ALA A 172 -7.57 5.51 26.92
C ALA A 172 -7.42 4.00 26.69
N LEU A 173 -6.19 3.50 26.61
CA LEU A 173 -5.88 2.07 26.50
C LEU A 173 -6.25 1.29 27.77
N ALA A 174 -6.23 1.91 28.95
CA ALA A 174 -6.68 1.28 30.18
C ALA A 174 -8.22 1.18 30.26
N ALA A 175 -8.96 2.07 29.58
CA ALA A 175 -10.42 2.11 29.59
C ALA A 175 -11.02 2.26 28.16
N PRO A 176 -10.80 1.29 27.25
CA PRO A 176 -11.11 1.44 25.81
C PRO A 176 -12.60 1.66 25.48
N ASN A 177 -13.50 1.32 26.41
CA ASN A 177 -14.94 1.45 26.22
C ASN A 177 -15.52 2.83 26.55
N SER A 178 -14.77 3.71 27.23
CA SER A 178 -15.28 5.04 27.59
C SER A 178 -15.49 5.93 26.37
N ALA A 179 -16.39 6.92 26.49
CA ALA A 179 -16.65 7.87 25.41
C ALA A 179 -15.40 8.70 25.08
N VAL A 180 -14.61 9.04 26.10
CA VAL A 180 -13.35 9.76 25.94
C VAL A 180 -12.28 8.92 25.25
N SER A 181 -12.13 7.64 25.58
CA SER A 181 -11.15 6.77 24.92
C SER A 181 -11.47 6.63 23.43
N LYS A 182 -12.75 6.46 23.08
CA LYS A 182 -13.20 6.45 21.67
C LYS A 182 -12.92 7.77 20.96
N LEU A 183 -13.01 8.89 21.68
CA LEU A 183 -12.66 10.20 21.15
C LEU A 183 -11.15 10.36 20.96
N PHE A 184 -10.30 9.83 21.86
CA PHE A 184 -8.85 9.72 21.62
C PHE A 184 -8.54 8.90 20.37
N ALA A 185 -9.34 7.86 20.09
CA ALA A 185 -9.17 7.06 18.87
C ALA A 185 -9.40 7.87 17.57
N THR A 186 -10.04 9.04 17.65
CA THR A 186 -10.22 9.95 16.51
C THR A 186 -9.02 10.87 16.25
N GLN A 187 -8.02 10.89 17.13
CA GLN A 187 -6.89 11.80 17.05
C GLN A 187 -5.77 11.27 16.16
N PRO A 188 -5.14 12.12 15.32
CA PRO A 188 -3.99 11.70 14.55
C PRO A 188 -2.78 11.49 15.44
N TYR A 189 -1.94 10.50 15.11
CA TYR A 189 -0.68 10.26 15.83
C TYR A 189 0.24 11.49 15.88
N LYS A 190 0.15 12.38 14.88
CA LYS A 190 0.98 13.61 14.78
C LYS A 190 0.76 14.60 15.92
N ASN A 191 -0.32 14.44 16.69
CA ASN A 191 -0.59 15.27 17.86
C ASN A 191 0.14 14.77 19.12
N PHE A 192 0.79 13.60 19.05
CA PHE A 192 1.55 13.02 20.16
C PHE A 192 3.05 13.13 19.89
N ASP A 193 3.84 13.19 20.96
CA ASP A 193 5.30 13.12 20.85
C ASP A 193 5.73 11.75 20.29
N ILE A 194 6.70 11.78 19.37
CA ILE A 194 7.09 10.59 18.61
C ILE A 194 8.01 9.65 19.40
N GLU A 195 8.81 10.18 20.32
CA GLU A 195 9.69 9.40 21.18
C GLU A 195 8.85 8.61 22.18
N ASP A 196 7.85 9.27 22.76
CA ASP A 196 6.91 8.66 23.68
C ASP A 196 5.99 7.63 22.99
N LEU A 197 5.48 7.92 21.79
CA LEU A 197 4.80 6.89 20.97
C LEU A 197 5.72 5.69 20.72
N GLY A 198 7.03 5.93 20.58
CA GLY A 198 8.03 4.89 20.48
C GLY A 198 8.10 4.03 21.74
N HIS A 199 8.06 4.63 22.94
CA HIS A 199 7.99 3.91 24.20
C HIS A 199 6.70 3.10 24.33
N ILE A 200 5.54 3.71 24.06
CA ILE A 200 4.23 3.04 24.07
C ILE A 200 4.21 1.85 23.11
N SER A 201 4.79 1.99 21.91
CA SER A 201 4.81 0.90 20.92
C SER A 201 5.45 -0.38 21.47
N GLN A 202 6.49 -0.25 22.30
CA GLN A 202 7.15 -1.40 22.93
C GLN A 202 6.32 -2.01 24.05
N THR A 203 5.68 -1.16 24.86
CA THR A 203 4.78 -1.60 25.93
C THR A 203 3.58 -2.36 25.35
N VAL A 204 2.96 -1.81 24.31
CA VAL A 204 1.83 -2.44 23.59
C VAL A 204 2.24 -3.80 23.04
N LEU A 205 3.38 -3.89 22.34
CA LEU A 205 3.87 -5.18 21.81
C LEU A 205 4.18 -6.24 22.87
N SER A 206 4.38 -5.84 24.12
CA SER A 206 4.74 -6.73 25.22
C SER A 206 3.53 -7.11 26.10
N SER A 207 2.32 -6.61 25.77
CA SER A 207 1.11 -6.80 26.59
C SER A 207 -0.10 -7.14 25.73
N ASN A 208 -0.57 -8.39 25.84
CA ASN A 208 -1.79 -8.83 25.14
C ASN A 208 -3.01 -7.99 25.55
N THR A 209 -3.13 -7.60 26.82
CA THR A 209 -4.22 -6.74 27.30
C THR A 209 -4.22 -5.37 26.60
N MET A 210 -3.04 -4.79 26.36
CA MET A 210 -2.93 -3.51 25.65
C MET A 210 -3.22 -3.66 24.15
N LEU A 211 -2.84 -4.78 23.54
CA LEU A 211 -3.20 -5.09 22.15
C LEU A 211 -4.71 -5.25 21.99
N GLU A 212 -5.35 -5.97 22.92
CA GLU A 212 -6.81 -6.13 22.95
C GLU A 212 -7.53 -4.79 23.16
N ALA A 213 -7.04 -3.96 24.07
CA ALA A 213 -7.61 -2.63 24.27
C ALA A 213 -7.45 -1.72 23.05
N LEU A 214 -6.29 -1.76 22.39
CA LEU A 214 -6.05 -1.02 21.14
C LEU A 214 -6.99 -1.52 20.02
N ALA A 215 -7.19 -2.84 19.90
CA ALA A 215 -8.12 -3.41 18.94
C ALA A 215 -9.58 -3.00 19.24
N GLN A 216 -9.97 -2.89 20.51
CA GLN A 216 -11.30 -2.38 20.90
C GLN A 216 -11.48 -0.89 20.55
N LEU A 217 -10.44 -0.08 20.75
CA LEU A 217 -10.44 1.35 20.42
C LEU A 217 -10.48 1.62 18.91
N TYR A 218 -9.85 0.74 18.12
CA TYR A 218 -9.71 0.88 16.68
C TYR A 218 -10.26 -0.37 15.96
N PRO A 219 -11.58 -0.63 16.00
CA PRO A 219 -12.20 -1.87 15.53
C PRO A 219 -12.07 -2.10 14.01
N ARG A 220 -11.77 -1.06 13.24
CA ARG A 220 -11.62 -1.11 11.77
C ARG A 220 -10.22 -0.78 11.28
N ASP A 221 -9.26 -0.58 12.18
CA ASP A 221 -7.89 -0.23 11.83
C ASP A 221 -7.05 -1.50 11.61
N PRO A 222 -6.47 -1.71 10.41
CA PRO A 222 -5.73 -2.93 10.12
C PRO A 222 -4.46 -3.10 10.95
N TRP A 223 -3.86 -2.02 11.45
CA TRP A 223 -2.67 -2.10 12.27
C TRP A 223 -3.01 -2.54 13.70
N ALA A 224 -4.13 -2.05 14.25
CA ALA A 224 -4.62 -2.51 15.55
C ALA A 224 -5.14 -3.96 15.48
N GLN A 225 -5.93 -4.30 14.44
CA GLN A 225 -6.57 -5.61 14.33
C GLN A 225 -5.61 -6.72 13.89
N THR A 226 -4.62 -6.41 13.04
CA THR A 226 -3.79 -7.45 12.39
C THR A 226 -2.30 -7.21 12.61
N ALA A 227 -1.77 -6.04 12.23
CA ALA A 227 -0.32 -5.85 12.15
C ALA A 227 0.40 -5.95 13.51
N LEU A 228 -0.09 -5.23 14.52
CA LEU A 228 0.51 -5.19 15.85
C LEU A 228 0.40 -6.55 16.58
N PRO A 229 -0.78 -7.21 16.63
CA PRO A 229 -0.88 -8.55 17.20
C PRO A 229 0.06 -9.57 16.53
N ARG A 230 0.12 -9.56 15.20
CA ARG A 230 0.99 -10.46 14.43
C ARG A 230 2.47 -10.18 14.67
N LEU A 231 2.86 -8.90 14.79
CA LEU A 231 4.22 -8.50 15.12
C LEU A 231 4.61 -8.95 16.54
N ALA A 232 3.71 -8.81 17.52
CA ALA A 232 3.93 -9.27 18.90
C ALA A 232 4.10 -10.79 18.97
N GLU A 233 3.21 -11.53 18.30
CA GLU A 233 3.28 -12.99 18.22
C GLU A 233 4.59 -13.46 17.57
N TRP A 234 4.93 -12.90 16.41
CA TRP A 234 6.18 -13.23 15.72
C TRP A 234 7.41 -12.91 16.58
N ARG A 235 7.44 -11.76 17.26
CA ARG A 235 8.55 -11.39 18.16
C ARG A 235 8.71 -12.41 19.29
N SER A 236 7.59 -12.88 19.86
CA SER A 236 7.59 -13.93 20.88
C SER A 236 8.12 -15.27 20.34
N ARG A 237 7.69 -15.70 19.14
CA ARG A 237 8.20 -16.92 18.50
C ARG A 237 9.68 -16.83 18.16
N ARG A 238 10.10 -15.69 17.61
CA ARG A 238 11.49 -15.38 17.24
C ARG A 238 12.43 -15.45 18.45
N ALA A 239 11.99 -14.96 19.60
CA ALA A 239 12.77 -15.06 20.85
C ALA A 239 12.89 -16.49 21.39
N ASN A 240 11.97 -17.38 21.02
CA ASN A 240 11.94 -18.79 21.45
C ASN A 240 12.50 -19.76 20.39
N GLU A 241 13.22 -19.26 19.38
CA GLU A 241 13.82 -20.03 18.27
C GLU A 241 12.85 -20.94 17.49
N LYS A 242 11.54 -20.66 17.55
CA LYS A 242 10.55 -21.38 16.75
C LYS A 242 10.41 -20.70 15.39
N THR A 243 11.17 -21.15 14.41
CA THR A 243 11.04 -20.71 13.01
C THR A 243 10.06 -21.62 12.26
N ASP A 244 8.91 -21.08 11.88
CA ASP A 244 8.05 -21.72 10.89
C ASP A 244 8.41 -21.10 9.52
N SER A 245 9.21 -21.82 8.74
CA SER A 245 9.70 -21.33 7.44
C SER A 245 8.71 -21.58 6.30
N SER A 246 7.72 -22.45 6.49
CA SER A 246 6.74 -22.82 5.48
C SER A 246 5.39 -22.18 5.81
N SER A 247 5.14 -20.99 5.27
CA SER A 247 3.82 -20.36 5.40
C SER A 247 3.24 -20.08 4.02
N ILE A 248 2.12 -20.74 3.74
CA ILE A 248 1.14 -20.31 2.75
C ILE A 248 0.15 -19.42 3.48
N GLU A 249 -0.03 -18.19 3.00
CA GLU A 249 -0.95 -17.24 3.60
C GLU A 249 -1.97 -16.74 2.59
N LEU A 250 -3.15 -16.37 3.07
CA LEU A 250 -4.20 -15.72 2.28
C LEU A 250 -4.36 -14.27 2.72
N LEU A 251 -4.21 -13.35 1.78
CA LEU A 251 -4.47 -11.93 1.96
C LEU A 251 -5.84 -11.59 1.36
N SER A 252 -6.85 -11.54 2.22
CA SER A 252 -8.24 -11.30 1.81
C SER A 252 -8.54 -9.83 1.50
N SER A 253 -9.75 -9.55 1.01
CA SER A 253 -10.25 -8.17 0.78
C SER A 253 -10.37 -7.33 2.06
N ALA A 254 -10.37 -7.94 3.26
CA ALA A 254 -10.32 -7.20 4.53
C ALA A 254 -9.04 -6.35 4.65
N SER A 255 -7.98 -6.72 3.94
CA SER A 255 -6.70 -6.02 3.91
C SER A 255 -6.60 -4.97 2.79
N ASP A 256 -7.69 -4.69 2.05
CA ASP A 256 -7.70 -3.65 1.01
C ASP A 256 -7.45 -2.24 1.60
N CYS A 257 -7.71 -2.04 2.89
CA CYS A 257 -7.36 -0.81 3.60
C CYS A 257 -5.85 -0.53 3.65
N ILE A 258 -5.00 -1.53 3.41
CA ILE A 258 -3.54 -1.36 3.31
C ILE A 258 -3.16 -0.67 1.99
N ASP A 259 -4.01 -0.75 0.96
CA ASP A 259 -3.83 -0.06 -0.34
C ASP A 259 -4.16 1.45 -0.28
N CYS A 260 -4.09 2.05 0.90
CA CYS A 260 -4.22 3.48 1.08
C CYS A 260 -2.88 4.17 0.85
N ASP A 261 -2.90 5.41 0.37
CA ASP A 261 -1.66 6.21 0.35
C ASP A 261 -1.11 6.34 1.78
N PRO A 262 0.12 5.87 2.07
CA PRO A 262 0.71 5.92 3.41
C PRO A 262 0.83 7.35 3.95
N GLY A 263 0.90 8.36 3.07
CA GLY A 263 0.90 9.77 3.45
C GLY A 263 -0.44 10.27 3.99
N ALA A 264 -1.53 9.55 3.72
CA ALA A 264 -2.88 9.83 4.23
C ALA A 264 -3.22 9.07 5.53
N GLN A 265 -2.33 8.18 5.98
CA GLN A 265 -2.52 7.38 7.19
C GLN A 265 -2.05 8.11 8.44
N LEU A 266 -2.97 8.27 9.38
CA LEU A 266 -2.78 9.13 10.55
C LEU A 266 -3.25 8.49 11.85
N SER A 267 -3.69 7.24 11.84
CA SER A 267 -4.11 6.56 13.06
C SER A 267 -2.92 6.30 14.00
N VAL A 268 -3.19 6.27 15.30
CA VAL A 268 -2.19 5.90 16.32
C VAL A 268 -1.66 4.48 16.12
N PRO A 269 -2.49 3.43 15.85
CA PRO A 269 -1.99 2.09 15.58
C PRO A 269 -0.99 2.02 14.42
N TYR A 270 -1.20 2.78 13.35
CA TYR A 270 -0.25 2.89 12.24
C TYR A 270 1.13 3.38 12.71
N ALA A 271 1.16 4.44 13.51
CA ALA A 271 2.41 4.99 14.05
C ALA A 271 3.08 4.04 15.05
N LEU A 272 2.30 3.44 15.96
CA LEU A 272 2.82 2.44 16.91
C LEU A 272 3.45 1.27 16.15
N ASN A 273 2.79 0.78 15.09
CA ASN A 273 3.33 -0.28 14.24
C ASN A 273 4.64 0.15 13.56
N ALA A 274 4.68 1.31 12.92
CA ALA A 274 5.89 1.80 12.26
C ALA A 274 7.07 1.97 13.23
N LEU A 275 6.82 2.55 14.41
CA LEU A 275 7.83 2.75 15.44
C LEU A 275 8.31 1.43 16.03
N ALA A 276 7.39 0.51 16.31
CA ALA A 276 7.72 -0.82 16.78
C ALA A 276 8.62 -1.59 15.80
N ARG A 277 8.25 -1.61 14.52
CA ARG A 277 9.02 -2.26 13.44
C ARG A 277 10.41 -1.64 13.29
N SER A 278 10.55 -0.34 13.53
CA SER A 278 11.83 0.38 13.38
C SER A 278 12.92 0.00 14.38
N ARG A 279 12.52 -0.62 15.49
CA ARG A 279 13.41 -1.09 16.58
C ARG A 279 13.80 -2.56 16.45
N ILE A 280 13.37 -3.23 15.38
CA ILE A 280 13.71 -4.63 15.12
C ILE A 280 15.05 -4.70 14.39
N GLU A 281 16.00 -5.39 15.01
CA GLU A 281 17.28 -5.70 14.38
C GLU A 281 17.15 -6.92 13.46
N PRO A 282 17.71 -6.87 12.23
CA PRO A 282 17.69 -8.00 11.30
C PRO A 282 18.66 -9.12 11.73
N THR A 283 18.41 -10.35 11.28
CA THR A 283 19.29 -11.53 11.49
C THR A 283 19.75 -12.19 10.19
N LYS A 284 19.14 -11.81 9.07
CA LYS A 284 19.42 -12.27 7.71
C LYS A 284 19.80 -11.09 6.83
N ASP A 285 20.39 -11.39 5.68
CA ASP A 285 20.93 -10.35 4.80
C ASP A 285 19.85 -9.71 3.91
N ILE A 286 19.34 -10.45 2.91
CA ILE A 286 18.39 -9.90 1.94
C ILE A 286 17.27 -10.87 1.60
N CYS A 287 16.07 -10.32 1.42
CA CYS A 287 14.96 -11.01 0.76
C CYS A 287 14.50 -10.24 -0.49
N ILE A 288 13.77 -10.93 -1.38
CA ILE A 288 13.06 -10.30 -2.49
C ILE A 288 11.57 -10.42 -2.27
N VAL A 289 10.86 -9.32 -2.44
CA VAL A 289 9.41 -9.23 -2.48
C VAL A 289 8.98 -9.06 -3.93
N MET A 290 8.10 -9.92 -4.42
CA MET A 290 7.59 -9.83 -5.80
C MET A 290 6.11 -10.18 -5.88
N THR A 291 5.44 -9.66 -6.91
CA THR A 291 4.08 -10.07 -7.28
C THR A 291 4.07 -10.88 -8.56
N ALA A 292 3.28 -11.94 -8.60
CA ALA A 292 3.11 -12.81 -9.76
C ALA A 292 1.67 -12.79 -10.28
N ARG A 293 1.51 -12.53 -11.58
CA ARG A 293 0.24 -12.65 -12.32
C ARG A 293 0.51 -13.49 -13.57
N ASN A 294 0.26 -14.79 -13.55
CA ASN A 294 0.58 -15.72 -14.65
C ASN A 294 2.03 -15.62 -15.12
N GLU A 295 2.98 -15.65 -14.16
CA GLU A 295 4.42 -15.57 -14.42
C GLU A 295 5.12 -16.94 -14.29
N GLY A 296 4.34 -18.01 -14.07
CA GLY A 296 4.88 -19.32 -13.70
C GLY A 296 5.88 -19.88 -14.71
N LEU A 297 5.74 -19.54 -16.00
CA LEU A 297 6.64 -19.96 -17.06
C LEU A 297 8.09 -19.52 -16.81
N HIS A 298 8.28 -18.34 -16.22
CA HIS A 298 9.58 -17.71 -15.98
C HIS A 298 10.07 -17.86 -14.54
N LEU A 299 9.21 -18.36 -13.64
CA LEU A 299 9.43 -18.30 -12.20
C LEU A 299 10.65 -19.11 -11.75
N LEU A 300 10.85 -20.32 -12.30
CA LEU A 300 11.99 -21.17 -11.90
C LEU A 300 13.33 -20.55 -12.29
N GLU A 301 13.46 -20.01 -13.50
CA GLU A 301 14.66 -19.29 -13.93
C GLU A 301 14.90 -18.06 -13.04
N TRP A 302 13.85 -17.28 -12.79
CA TRP A 302 13.96 -16.08 -11.98
C TRP A 302 14.44 -16.37 -10.55
N LEU A 303 13.90 -17.42 -9.91
CA LEU A 303 14.36 -17.88 -8.59
C LEU A 303 15.80 -18.40 -8.65
N ALA A 304 16.12 -19.23 -9.64
CA ALA A 304 17.45 -19.79 -9.84
C ALA A 304 18.50 -18.70 -9.99
N TRP A 305 18.24 -17.70 -10.83
CA TRP A 305 19.14 -16.57 -11.05
C TRP A 305 19.50 -15.85 -9.74
N HIS A 306 18.50 -15.50 -8.93
CA HIS A 306 18.72 -14.79 -7.67
C HIS A 306 19.43 -15.68 -6.63
N ARG A 307 19.14 -16.98 -6.62
CA ARG A 307 19.83 -17.97 -5.77
C ARG A 307 21.30 -18.13 -6.15
N CYS A 308 21.63 -18.09 -7.44
CA CYS A 308 23.02 -18.08 -7.93
C CYS A 308 23.81 -16.82 -7.50
N MET A 309 23.12 -15.73 -7.12
CA MET A 309 23.74 -14.52 -6.55
C MET A 309 23.81 -14.54 -5.01
N GLY A 310 23.28 -15.59 -4.38
CA GLY A 310 23.24 -15.77 -2.93
C GLY A 310 21.93 -15.35 -2.27
N ILE A 311 20.95 -14.84 -3.01
CA ILE A 311 19.65 -14.41 -2.49
C ILE A 311 18.70 -15.62 -2.45
N ARG A 312 18.29 -16.04 -1.26
CA ARG A 312 17.54 -17.31 -1.07
C ARG A 312 16.16 -17.17 -0.44
N ASP A 313 15.81 -15.99 0.08
CA ASP A 313 14.55 -15.76 0.75
C ASP A 313 13.64 -14.90 -0.14
N PHE A 314 12.47 -15.44 -0.48
CA PHE A 314 11.53 -14.83 -1.41
C PHE A 314 10.13 -14.74 -0.80
N PHE A 315 9.53 -13.56 -0.85
CA PHE A 315 8.13 -13.32 -0.52
C PHE A 315 7.37 -13.11 -1.82
N VAL A 316 6.63 -14.13 -2.25
CA VAL A 316 5.90 -14.11 -3.52
C VAL A 316 4.42 -13.90 -3.24
N TYR A 317 3.86 -12.84 -3.83
CA TYR A 317 2.44 -12.53 -3.76
C TYR A 317 1.77 -12.91 -5.08
N SER A 318 0.82 -13.85 -5.10
CA SER A 318 0.07 -14.15 -6.33
C SER A 318 -1.18 -13.28 -6.45
N ASN A 319 -1.43 -12.73 -7.64
CA ASN A 319 -2.59 -11.90 -7.93
C ASN A 319 -3.54 -12.64 -8.87
N ASP A 320 -4.44 -13.46 -8.33
CA ASP A 320 -5.55 -14.17 -9.02
C ASP A 320 -5.12 -15.05 -10.24
N ASN A 321 -3.99 -15.76 -10.17
CA ASN A 321 -3.44 -16.54 -11.30
C ASN A 321 -4.44 -17.54 -11.92
N ASN A 322 -4.31 -17.79 -13.22
CA ASN A 322 -5.13 -18.77 -13.94
C ASN A 322 -4.36 -19.64 -14.97
N ASP A 323 -3.04 -19.54 -15.00
CA ASP A 323 -2.17 -20.34 -15.88
C ASP A 323 -1.60 -21.60 -15.22
N GLY A 324 -1.97 -21.87 -13.96
CA GLY A 324 -1.39 -22.95 -13.15
C GLY A 324 -0.25 -22.49 -12.23
N SER A 325 0.14 -21.21 -12.26
CA SER A 325 1.19 -20.66 -11.40
C SER A 325 0.96 -20.92 -9.91
N ASP A 326 -0.28 -20.90 -9.43
CA ASP A 326 -0.57 -21.12 -8.01
C ASP A 326 -0.20 -22.53 -7.55
N ALA A 327 -0.38 -23.56 -8.38
CA ALA A 327 0.05 -24.92 -8.05
C ALA A 327 1.58 -25.02 -7.96
N LEU A 328 2.29 -24.28 -8.82
CA LEU A 328 3.76 -24.21 -8.79
C LEU A 328 4.24 -23.46 -7.54
N LEU A 329 3.64 -22.32 -7.23
CA LEU A 329 3.94 -21.53 -6.03
C LEU A 329 3.66 -22.33 -4.76
N GLU A 330 2.58 -23.10 -4.72
CA GLU A 330 2.26 -24.01 -3.62
C GLU A 330 3.35 -25.06 -3.41
N ALA A 331 3.77 -25.73 -4.49
CA ALA A 331 4.82 -26.74 -4.43
C ALA A 331 6.15 -26.15 -3.94
N LEU A 332 6.54 -24.98 -4.47
CA LEU A 332 7.75 -24.26 -4.04
C LEU A 332 7.69 -23.83 -2.58
N ALA A 333 6.52 -23.37 -2.10
CA ALA A 333 6.34 -22.97 -0.70
C ALA A 333 6.43 -24.17 0.26
N ARG A 334 5.85 -25.32 -0.12
CA ARG A 334 5.97 -26.58 0.64
C ARG A 334 7.41 -27.08 0.72
N CYS A 335 8.22 -26.82 -0.32
CA CYS A 335 9.65 -27.11 -0.32
C CYS A 335 10.48 -26.09 0.47
N GLY A 336 9.87 -25.05 1.04
CA GLY A 336 10.57 -23.98 1.76
C GLY A 336 11.41 -23.06 0.87
N VAL A 337 11.19 -23.08 -0.45
CA VAL A 337 11.93 -22.22 -1.41
C VAL A 337 11.44 -20.78 -1.32
N ILE A 338 10.14 -20.59 -1.12
CA ILE A 338 9.49 -19.28 -1.06
C ILE A 338 8.52 -19.24 0.13
N LYS A 339 8.26 -18.02 0.62
CA LYS A 339 7.07 -17.71 1.39
C LYS A 339 6.01 -17.21 0.42
N TRP A 340 4.87 -17.89 0.35
CA TRP A 340 3.81 -17.58 -0.60
C TRP A 340 2.59 -16.96 0.08
N ILE A 341 2.17 -15.81 -0.45
CA ILE A 341 0.98 -15.09 -0.02
C ILE A 341 0.01 -15.00 -1.22
N ARG A 342 -1.18 -15.58 -1.10
CA ARG A 342 -2.25 -15.44 -2.08
C ARG A 342 -2.96 -14.10 -1.87
N ASN A 343 -2.84 -13.17 -2.81
CA ASN A 343 -3.51 -11.89 -2.77
C ASN A 343 -4.78 -11.94 -3.62
N GLU A 344 -5.86 -12.39 -3.01
CA GLU A 344 -7.13 -12.64 -3.70
C GLU A 344 -8.11 -11.46 -3.56
N GLY A 345 -8.92 -11.25 -4.61
CA GLY A 345 -10.12 -10.41 -4.54
C GLY A 345 -9.85 -8.94 -4.20
N CYS A 346 -8.67 -8.43 -4.55
CA CYS A 346 -8.32 -7.04 -4.38
C CYS A 346 -9.31 -6.16 -5.17
N LYS A 347 -9.92 -5.17 -4.51
CA LYS A 347 -10.85 -4.21 -5.12
C LYS A 347 -10.17 -2.96 -5.68
N SER A 348 -8.84 -2.94 -5.77
CA SER A 348 -8.06 -1.75 -6.12
C SER A 348 -6.69 -2.07 -6.76
N ARG A 349 -5.56 -1.73 -6.15
CA ARG A 349 -4.20 -1.88 -6.70
C ARG A 349 -3.51 -3.09 -6.06
N PRO A 350 -3.63 -4.30 -6.63
CA PRO A 350 -3.16 -5.53 -5.99
C PRO A 350 -1.66 -5.52 -5.68
N GLN A 351 -0.84 -4.95 -6.57
CA GLN A 351 0.60 -4.83 -6.32
C GLN A 351 0.93 -3.86 -5.18
N PHE A 352 0.23 -2.72 -5.11
CA PHE A 352 0.42 -1.77 -4.02
C PHE A 352 0.01 -2.40 -2.68
N LYS A 353 -1.17 -3.06 -2.64
CA LYS A 353 -1.62 -3.84 -1.47
C LYS A 353 -0.58 -4.87 -1.01
N ALA A 354 -0.02 -5.65 -1.93
CA ALA A 354 0.98 -6.67 -1.63
C ALA A 354 2.24 -6.08 -0.99
N TYR A 355 2.77 -5.00 -1.55
CA TYR A 355 3.96 -4.32 -1.02
C TYR A 355 3.68 -3.59 0.29
N GLY A 356 2.49 -3.01 0.46
CA GLY A 356 2.04 -2.47 1.74
C GLY A 356 1.98 -3.55 2.81
N HIS A 357 1.41 -4.71 2.49
CA HIS A 357 1.38 -5.85 3.41
C HIS A 357 2.80 -6.31 3.77
N ALA A 358 3.69 -6.48 2.79
CA ALA A 358 5.06 -6.93 3.01
C ALA A 358 5.86 -6.01 3.96
N PHE A 359 5.68 -4.68 3.85
CA PHE A 359 6.44 -3.71 4.63
C PHE A 359 5.75 -3.26 5.93
N SER A 360 4.43 -3.37 6.06
CA SER A 360 3.70 -2.94 7.27
C SER A 360 3.10 -4.05 8.12
N VAL A 361 2.79 -5.21 7.56
CA VAL A 361 2.04 -6.27 8.28
C VAL A 361 2.86 -7.53 8.41
N GLU A 362 3.49 -7.99 7.33
CA GLU A 362 4.34 -9.17 7.33
C GLU A 362 5.58 -8.92 8.20
N PRO A 363 5.74 -9.59 9.35
CA PRO A 363 6.85 -9.30 10.26
C PRO A 363 8.14 -10.03 9.85
N TYR A 364 8.07 -11.14 9.11
CA TYR A 364 9.27 -11.89 8.72
C TYR A 364 10.15 -11.12 7.72
N THR A 365 9.62 -10.08 7.04
CA THR A 365 10.49 -9.18 6.25
C THR A 365 11.48 -8.41 7.13
N LEU A 366 11.21 -8.25 8.43
CA LEU A 366 12.10 -7.62 9.40
C LEU A 366 13.24 -8.54 9.87
N ASP A 367 13.24 -9.82 9.50
CA ASP A 367 14.43 -10.65 9.69
C ASP A 367 15.57 -10.21 8.75
N PHE A 368 15.28 -9.47 7.68
CA PHE A 368 16.25 -9.12 6.65
C PHE A 368 16.76 -7.69 6.80
N ARG A 369 18.07 -7.52 6.63
CA ARG A 369 18.73 -6.21 6.55
C ARG A 369 18.22 -5.41 5.35
N TRP A 370 17.94 -6.09 4.25
CA TRP A 370 17.48 -5.54 2.98
C TRP A 370 16.27 -6.29 2.44
N ALA A 371 15.31 -5.57 1.85
CA ALA A 371 14.28 -6.15 1.00
C ALA A 371 14.27 -5.44 -0.35
N ALA A 372 14.37 -6.21 -1.43
CA ALA A 372 14.24 -5.71 -2.79
C ALA A 372 12.83 -5.93 -3.34
N VAL A 373 12.26 -4.93 -4.00
CA VAL A 373 11.01 -5.10 -4.77
C VAL A 373 11.36 -5.27 -6.24
N ILE A 374 11.22 -6.49 -6.75
CA ILE A 374 11.66 -6.89 -8.10
C ILE A 374 10.51 -7.61 -8.82
N ASP A 375 10.24 -7.24 -10.07
CA ASP A 375 9.21 -7.89 -10.89
C ASP A 375 9.74 -9.18 -11.55
N ALA A 376 8.83 -10.05 -12.02
CA ALA A 376 9.19 -11.37 -12.58
C ALA A 376 9.93 -11.33 -13.94
N ASP A 377 10.03 -10.15 -14.56
CA ASP A 377 10.78 -9.88 -15.78
C ASP A 377 12.01 -8.98 -15.53
N GLU A 378 12.41 -8.85 -14.28
CA GLU A 378 13.55 -8.09 -13.81
C GLU A 378 14.55 -8.99 -13.09
N PHE A 379 15.82 -8.85 -13.47
CA PHE A 379 16.91 -9.67 -12.95
C PHE A 379 17.98 -8.73 -12.39
N ILE A 380 18.25 -8.81 -11.09
CA ILE A 380 19.34 -8.05 -10.51
C ILE A 380 20.66 -8.53 -11.13
N MET A 381 21.50 -7.59 -11.56
CA MET A 381 22.84 -7.84 -12.07
C MET A 381 23.88 -7.18 -11.17
N LEU A 382 25.06 -7.78 -11.14
CA LEU A 382 26.25 -7.24 -10.51
C LEU A 382 27.41 -7.21 -11.51
N ASP A 383 28.35 -6.32 -11.24
CA ASP A 383 29.72 -6.46 -11.75
C ASP A 383 30.42 -7.60 -11.03
N PHE A 384 30.34 -8.81 -11.63
CA PHE A 384 30.92 -10.02 -11.06
C PHE A 384 32.45 -10.04 -11.05
N ASP A 385 33.11 -9.13 -11.78
CA ASP A 385 34.57 -8.97 -11.72
C ASP A 385 34.98 -8.21 -10.44
N LYS A 386 34.04 -7.44 -9.85
CA LYS A 386 34.23 -6.65 -8.63
C LYS A 386 33.60 -7.29 -7.40
N PHE A 387 32.44 -7.93 -7.54
CA PHE A 387 31.69 -8.53 -6.44
C PHE A 387 31.36 -9.99 -6.75
N ASP A 388 31.85 -10.91 -5.92
CA ASP A 388 31.61 -12.35 -6.07
C ASP A 388 30.17 -12.78 -5.68
N SER A 389 29.47 -11.94 -4.93
CA SER A 389 28.15 -12.22 -4.35
C SER A 389 27.37 -10.93 -4.06
N PHE A 390 26.04 -11.07 -3.96
CA PHE A 390 25.18 -9.93 -3.62
C PHE A 390 25.43 -9.39 -2.21
N SER A 391 25.75 -10.28 -1.25
CA SER A 391 26.11 -9.90 0.11
C SER A 391 27.34 -8.99 0.15
N LYS A 392 28.38 -9.25 -0.66
CA LYS A 392 29.55 -8.36 -0.75
C LYS A 392 29.23 -6.98 -1.33
N TYR A 393 28.33 -6.92 -2.30
CA TYR A 393 27.83 -5.64 -2.81
C TYR A 393 27.07 -4.85 -1.72
N LEU A 394 26.23 -5.52 -0.93
CA LEU A 394 25.48 -4.90 0.17
C LEU A 394 26.39 -4.45 1.33
N GLU A 395 27.40 -5.25 1.69
CA GLU A 395 28.44 -4.85 2.66
C GLU A 395 29.17 -3.58 2.22
N TRP A 396 29.52 -3.48 0.93
CA TRP A 396 30.18 -2.30 0.37
C TRP A 396 29.28 -1.04 0.37
N GLN A 397 27.98 -1.20 0.12
CA GLN A 397 26.99 -0.13 0.23
C GLN A 397 26.84 0.37 1.69
N ASP A 398 26.88 -0.54 2.65
CA ASP A 398 26.76 -0.29 4.09
C ASP A 398 27.91 0.49 4.72
N GLU A 399 29.06 0.63 4.04
CA GLU A 399 30.14 1.55 4.45
C GLU A 399 29.66 3.02 4.52
N SER A 400 28.47 3.31 4.01
CA SER A 400 27.78 4.59 4.16
C SER A 400 26.40 4.39 4.81
N SER A 401 25.96 5.37 5.62
CA SER A 401 24.62 5.34 6.21
C SER A 401 23.55 5.47 5.12
N VAL A 402 23.01 4.34 4.66
CA VAL A 402 22.06 4.23 3.53
C VAL A 402 20.75 3.64 4.04
N ASP A 403 19.62 4.25 3.66
CA ASP A 403 18.28 3.71 3.94
C ASP A 403 17.80 2.80 2.79
N ALA A 404 18.13 3.15 1.54
CA ALA A 404 17.79 2.37 0.35
C ALA A 404 18.83 2.53 -0.77
N ILE A 405 18.95 1.50 -1.59
CA ILE A 405 19.79 1.46 -2.79
C ILE A 405 18.86 1.48 -4.00
N ALA A 406 19.10 2.38 -4.95
CA ALA A 406 18.40 2.46 -6.21
C ALA A 406 19.24 1.83 -7.32
N LEU A 407 18.66 0.87 -8.03
CA LEU A 407 19.26 0.23 -9.20
C LEU A 407 18.49 0.66 -10.45
N ASN A 408 19.19 1.25 -11.41
CA ASN A 408 18.56 1.64 -12.67
C ASN A 408 18.29 0.41 -13.56
N TRP A 409 17.28 0.55 -14.41
CA TRP A 409 16.99 -0.43 -15.44
C TRP A 409 18.00 -0.39 -16.59
N MET A 410 18.28 -1.56 -17.14
CA MET A 410 18.91 -1.79 -18.42
C MET A 410 17.96 -2.64 -19.27
N PHE A 411 17.40 -2.07 -20.32
CA PHE A 411 16.45 -2.78 -21.18
C PHE A 411 17.15 -3.79 -22.08
N PHE A 412 16.57 -4.97 -22.19
CA PHE A 412 16.96 -5.99 -23.17
C PHE A 412 15.87 -6.13 -24.23
N GLY A 413 16.30 -6.17 -25.49
CA GLY A 413 15.42 -6.31 -26.64
C GLY A 413 15.09 -7.77 -26.94
N PRO A 414 14.24 -8.00 -27.96
CA PRO A 414 13.80 -9.33 -28.35
C PRO A 414 14.89 -10.18 -29.01
N ASN A 415 16.07 -9.65 -29.35
CA ASN A 415 17.10 -10.35 -30.13
C ASN A 415 16.54 -10.90 -31.48
N GLY A 416 15.57 -10.21 -32.06
CA GLY A 416 14.84 -10.68 -33.25
C GLY A 416 13.93 -11.91 -33.03
N HIS A 417 13.78 -12.41 -31.80
CA HIS A 417 12.91 -13.55 -31.50
C HIS A 417 11.44 -13.15 -31.57
N GLN A 418 10.71 -13.80 -32.47
CA GLN A 418 9.28 -13.59 -32.65
C GLN A 418 8.45 -14.52 -31.77
N THR A 419 8.90 -15.76 -31.59
CA THR A 419 8.18 -16.82 -30.87
C THR A 419 8.91 -17.26 -29.60
N TRP A 420 8.14 -17.80 -28.67
CA TRP A 420 8.67 -18.44 -27.47
C TRP A 420 9.27 -19.82 -27.79
N PHE A 421 10.37 -20.14 -27.13
CA PHE A 421 10.94 -21.48 -27.07
C PHE A 421 11.58 -21.71 -25.69
N ASP A 422 11.66 -22.98 -25.28
CA ASP A 422 12.02 -23.40 -23.93
C ASP A 422 13.53 -23.32 -23.68
N GLU A 423 14.02 -22.09 -23.52
CA GLU A 423 15.39 -21.75 -23.17
C GLU A 423 15.39 -20.62 -22.15
N LEU A 424 16.49 -20.45 -21.42
CA LEU A 424 16.63 -19.41 -20.40
C LEU A 424 16.53 -18.01 -21.02
N THR A 425 15.70 -17.14 -20.43
CA THR A 425 15.58 -15.69 -20.73
C THR A 425 16.95 -15.05 -20.86
N ILE A 426 17.85 -15.29 -19.90
CA ILE A 426 19.19 -14.70 -19.87
C ILE A 426 20.09 -15.16 -21.02
N SER A 427 19.76 -16.28 -21.67
CA SER A 427 20.51 -16.83 -22.82
C SER A 427 19.90 -16.41 -24.15
N ARG A 428 18.59 -16.19 -24.19
CA ARG A 428 17.86 -15.77 -25.39
C ARG A 428 18.01 -14.28 -25.67
N PHE A 429 18.01 -13.47 -24.62
CA PHE A 429 17.99 -12.02 -24.75
C PHE A 429 19.29 -11.43 -24.24
N THR A 430 20.20 -11.17 -25.17
CA THR A 430 21.55 -10.66 -24.92
C THR A 430 21.82 -9.34 -25.61
N SER A 431 20.84 -8.76 -26.31
CA SER A 431 20.93 -7.44 -26.91
C SER A 431 20.31 -6.42 -25.96
N ARG A 432 21.11 -5.45 -25.49
CA ARG A 432 20.65 -4.42 -24.55
C ARG A 432 20.69 -3.03 -25.11
N ALA A 433 19.87 -2.16 -24.54
CA ALA A 433 19.91 -0.73 -24.82
C ALA A 433 21.32 -0.15 -24.54
N PRO A 434 21.76 0.86 -25.30
CA PRO A 434 23.12 1.39 -25.17
C PRO A 434 23.37 2.09 -23.83
N ARG A 435 22.31 2.56 -23.16
CA ARG A 435 22.39 3.29 -21.89
C ARG A 435 21.34 2.77 -20.91
N ALA A 436 21.65 2.90 -19.63
CA ALA A 436 20.70 2.65 -18.55
C ALA A 436 19.53 3.64 -18.64
N ASN A 437 18.35 3.17 -18.23
CA ASN A 437 17.15 3.97 -18.13
C ASN A 437 17.05 4.63 -16.74
N GLN A 438 16.45 5.81 -16.69
CA GLN A 438 16.28 6.57 -15.45
C GLN A 438 15.33 5.93 -14.44
N HIS A 439 14.48 4.99 -14.85
CA HIS A 439 13.67 4.21 -13.92
C HIS A 439 14.54 3.37 -12.99
N ILE A 440 14.11 3.30 -11.74
CA ILE A 440 14.80 2.56 -10.67
C ILE A 440 13.93 1.45 -10.07
N LYS A 441 14.60 0.45 -9.53
CA LYS A 441 14.08 -0.40 -8.45
C LYS A 441 14.86 -0.13 -7.18
N THR A 442 14.21 -0.36 -6.04
CA THR A 442 14.78 -0.06 -4.73
C THR A 442 14.98 -1.31 -3.90
N ILE A 443 16.11 -1.33 -3.21
CA ILE A 443 16.47 -2.29 -2.17
C ILE A 443 16.53 -1.51 -0.88
N SER A 444 15.63 -1.79 0.04
CA SER A 444 15.32 -0.89 1.16
C SER A 444 15.43 -1.62 2.47
N ARG A 445 15.80 -0.91 3.54
CA ARG A 445 15.78 -1.46 4.91
C ARG A 445 14.35 -1.65 5.41
N PRO A 446 13.83 -2.87 5.58
CA PRO A 446 12.41 -3.09 5.90
C PRO A 446 11.97 -2.37 7.19
N SER A 447 12.86 -2.25 8.18
CA SER A 447 12.58 -1.54 9.45
C SER A 447 12.45 -0.02 9.30
N ARG A 448 12.84 0.58 8.17
CA ARG A 448 12.78 2.03 7.93
C ARG A 448 11.59 2.45 7.07
N PHE A 449 10.95 1.51 6.37
CA PHE A 449 9.84 1.78 5.46
C PHE A 449 8.58 1.07 5.92
N ILE A 450 7.42 1.66 5.64
CA ILE A 450 6.12 1.13 6.05
C ILE A 450 5.27 0.73 4.84
N HIS A 451 5.74 1.02 3.63
CA HIS A 451 5.11 0.63 2.38
C HIS A 451 6.15 0.65 1.26
N SER A 452 5.83 0.06 0.11
CA SER A 452 6.55 0.32 -1.14
C SER A 452 5.61 0.45 -2.33
N TYR A 453 5.96 1.31 -3.28
CA TYR A 453 5.54 1.18 -4.67
C TYR A 453 6.49 0.20 -5.38
N CYS A 454 6.19 -0.16 -6.63
CA CYS A 454 7.06 -1.02 -7.43
C CYS A 454 8.47 -0.44 -7.63
N HIS A 455 8.64 0.88 -7.67
CA HIS A 455 9.93 1.52 -7.91
C HIS A 455 10.62 2.08 -6.67
N HIS A 456 9.85 2.50 -5.66
CA HIS A 456 10.38 3.21 -4.51
C HIS A 456 9.63 2.88 -3.22
N SER A 457 10.36 2.81 -2.10
CA SER A 457 9.80 2.57 -0.78
C SER A 457 9.31 3.86 -0.11
N VAL A 458 8.31 3.74 0.75
CA VAL A 458 7.65 4.86 1.44
C VAL A 458 8.01 4.84 2.92
N ARG A 459 8.66 5.92 3.38
CA ARG A 459 9.13 6.05 4.76
C ARG A 459 7.99 6.52 5.67
N PHE A 460 8.02 6.07 6.92
CA PHE A 460 7.15 6.64 7.94
C PHE A 460 7.45 8.14 8.16
N MET A 461 6.41 8.95 8.41
CA MET A 461 6.46 10.41 8.60
C MET A 461 6.98 11.26 7.42
N ASN A 462 7.09 10.72 6.20
CA ASN A 462 7.68 11.43 5.05
C ASN A 462 9.07 12.03 5.36
N LYS A 463 9.84 11.43 6.28
CA LYS A 463 11.22 11.85 6.54
C LYS A 463 12.07 11.63 5.28
N PRO A 464 13.05 12.49 4.98
CA PRO A 464 13.96 12.24 3.86
C PRO A 464 14.64 10.89 4.07
N SER A 465 14.71 10.08 3.02
CA SER A 465 15.45 8.82 3.02
C SER A 465 16.77 9.03 2.31
N ARG A 466 17.84 8.44 2.84
CA ARG A 466 19.12 8.42 2.13
C ARG A 466 19.10 7.29 1.11
N VAL A 467 18.66 7.63 -0.10
CA VAL A 467 18.67 6.75 -1.27
C VAL A 467 19.95 6.98 -2.05
N VAL A 468 20.72 5.93 -2.31
CA VAL A 468 21.96 6.00 -3.10
C VAL A 468 21.91 5.08 -4.32
N ASN A 469 22.64 5.41 -5.37
CA ASN A 469 22.77 4.55 -6.56
C ASN A 469 23.78 3.41 -6.34
N ASP A 470 24.08 2.66 -7.40
CA ASP A 470 25.09 1.60 -7.40
C ASP A 470 26.53 2.08 -7.17
N HIS A 471 26.78 3.40 -7.07
CA HIS A 471 28.07 4.03 -6.73
C HIS A 471 28.12 4.64 -5.33
N ARG A 472 27.09 4.46 -4.49
CA ARG A 472 26.91 5.15 -3.19
C ARG A 472 26.68 6.66 -3.29
N ILE A 473 26.32 7.15 -4.47
CA ILE A 473 26.02 8.56 -4.71
C ILE A 473 24.53 8.79 -4.44
N PRO A 474 24.14 9.82 -3.67
CA PRO A 474 22.74 10.16 -3.46
C PRO A 474 21.98 10.31 -4.77
N VAL A 475 20.80 9.69 -4.85
CA VAL A 475 19.95 9.79 -6.04
C VAL A 475 19.18 11.10 -6.01
N GLU A 476 19.32 11.89 -7.07
CA GLU A 476 18.49 13.06 -7.31
C GLU A 476 17.34 12.74 -8.28
N ASN A 477 16.19 13.36 -8.07
CA ASN A 477 15.01 13.28 -8.93
C ASN A 477 14.39 14.66 -9.18
N LYS A 478 15.20 15.73 -9.23
CA LYS A 478 14.70 17.10 -9.33
C LYS A 478 13.99 17.37 -10.66
N ARG A 479 14.33 16.63 -11.72
CA ARG A 479 13.73 16.78 -13.07
C ARG A 479 12.38 16.08 -13.18
N SER A 480 12.10 15.10 -12.33
CA SER A 480 10.88 14.29 -12.36
C SER A 480 10.14 14.36 -11.02
N LYS A 481 8.85 14.66 -11.03
CA LYS A 481 8.02 14.55 -9.82
C LYS A 481 7.78 13.09 -9.38
N ASN A 482 8.19 12.10 -10.18
CA ASN A 482 8.03 10.68 -9.87
C ASN A 482 9.27 10.16 -9.12
N PRO A 483 9.13 9.69 -7.86
CA PRO A 483 10.24 9.15 -7.07
C PRO A 483 10.88 7.88 -7.64
N GLY A 484 10.21 7.21 -8.58
CA GLY A 484 10.75 6.04 -9.31
C GLY A 484 11.63 6.38 -10.51
N ILE A 485 12.05 7.65 -10.68
CA ILE A 485 12.88 8.12 -11.79
C ILE A 485 14.06 8.93 -11.23
N SER A 486 15.28 8.52 -11.54
CA SER A 486 16.50 9.27 -11.22
C SER A 486 16.86 10.27 -12.33
N ASP A 487 17.44 11.41 -11.96
CA ASP A 487 17.90 12.42 -12.91
C ASP A 487 19.04 11.89 -13.79
N VAL A 488 19.87 11.00 -13.25
CA VAL A 488 20.99 10.34 -13.91
C VAL A 488 20.88 8.83 -13.68
N ALA A 489 21.07 8.06 -14.74
CA ALA A 489 21.03 6.60 -14.70
C ALA A 489 22.45 6.01 -14.65
N PHE A 490 22.68 5.07 -13.75
CA PHE A 490 23.95 4.35 -13.59
C PHE A 490 23.71 2.83 -13.62
N ALA A 491 24.60 2.10 -14.29
CA ALA A 491 24.55 0.65 -14.37
C ALA A 491 25.96 0.09 -14.51
N THR A 492 26.77 0.24 -13.45
CA THR A 492 28.18 -0.15 -13.45
C THR A 492 28.43 -1.29 -12.47
N ASN A 493 28.22 -1.05 -11.19
CA ASN A 493 28.46 -2.00 -10.10
C ASN A 493 27.27 -2.95 -9.90
N ALA A 494 26.06 -2.42 -10.07
CA ALA A 494 24.81 -3.17 -9.96
C ALA A 494 23.70 -2.48 -10.76
N TRP A 495 22.79 -3.24 -11.35
CA TRP A 495 21.65 -2.72 -12.11
C TRP A 495 20.56 -3.78 -12.24
N ILE A 496 19.46 -3.45 -12.90
CA ILE A 496 18.38 -4.40 -13.23
C ILE A 496 18.40 -4.68 -14.73
N ASN A 497 18.61 -5.93 -15.13
CA ASN A 497 18.27 -6.36 -16.48
C ASN A 497 16.75 -6.46 -16.57
N HIS A 498 16.13 -5.64 -17.42
CA HIS A 498 14.69 -5.64 -17.62
C HIS A 498 14.33 -6.27 -18.96
N TYR A 499 13.82 -7.50 -18.90
CA TYR A 499 13.33 -8.27 -20.04
C TYR A 499 11.85 -7.97 -20.28
N TYR A 500 11.53 -6.68 -20.38
CA TYR A 500 10.14 -6.20 -20.45
C TYR A 500 9.35 -6.78 -21.63
N MET A 501 10.02 -6.91 -22.78
CA MET A 501 9.43 -7.37 -24.04
C MET A 501 9.50 -8.89 -24.17
N ARG A 502 10.69 -9.48 -23.93
CA ARG A 502 11.03 -10.83 -24.40
C ARG A 502 10.70 -10.97 -25.90
N SER A 503 10.22 -12.13 -26.38
CA SER A 503 9.79 -12.27 -27.77
C SER A 503 8.49 -11.51 -28.02
N VAL A 504 8.20 -11.21 -29.28
CA VAL A 504 6.94 -10.55 -29.69
C VAL A 504 5.73 -11.33 -29.14
N GLN A 505 5.73 -12.65 -29.28
CA GLN A 505 4.68 -13.52 -28.80
C GLN A 505 4.48 -13.46 -27.28
N GLU A 506 5.56 -13.44 -26.49
CA GLU A 506 5.49 -13.28 -25.03
C GLU A 506 5.00 -11.90 -24.62
N PHE A 507 5.42 -10.85 -25.32
CA PHE A 507 4.95 -9.49 -25.08
C PHE A 507 3.43 -9.39 -25.23
N ILE A 508 2.88 -9.97 -26.32
CA ILE A 508 1.44 -9.98 -26.56
C ILE A 508 0.71 -10.76 -25.48
N TRP A 509 1.22 -11.94 -25.12
CA TRP A 509 0.65 -12.75 -24.04
C TRP A 509 0.63 -11.98 -22.70
N LYS A 510 1.74 -11.32 -22.35
CA LYS A 510 1.86 -10.44 -21.17
C LYS A 510 0.82 -9.33 -21.18
N LYS A 511 0.54 -8.72 -22.32
CA LYS A 511 -0.48 -7.67 -22.44
C LYS A 511 -1.90 -8.21 -22.40
N ALA A 512 -2.14 -9.40 -22.96
CA ALA A 512 -3.46 -10.03 -23.01
C ALA A 512 -3.97 -10.49 -21.63
N ARG A 513 -3.09 -10.88 -20.71
CA ARG A 513 -3.49 -11.33 -19.36
C ARG A 513 -3.87 -10.20 -18.38
N GLY A 514 -3.70 -8.94 -18.78
CA GLY A 514 -3.90 -7.77 -17.92
C GLY A 514 -2.68 -7.44 -17.05
N TYR A 515 -2.67 -6.22 -16.48
CA TYR A 515 -1.56 -5.78 -15.64
C TYR A 515 -1.67 -6.33 -14.21
N GLY A 516 -0.53 -6.65 -13.60
CA GLY A 516 -0.45 -7.10 -12.21
C GLY A 516 -0.59 -5.99 -11.16
N ASP A 517 -0.62 -4.70 -11.58
CA ASP A 517 -0.67 -3.52 -10.70
C ASP A 517 -2.07 -2.88 -10.58
N ARG A 518 -3.04 -3.31 -11.38
CA ARG A 518 -4.39 -2.71 -11.47
C ARG A 518 -5.48 -3.77 -11.36
N LEU A 519 -6.68 -3.34 -10.98
CA LEU A 519 -7.87 -4.18 -11.07
C LEU A 519 -8.01 -4.76 -12.47
N PHE A 520 -8.22 -6.07 -12.52
CA PHE A 520 -8.74 -6.71 -13.71
C PHE A 520 -10.23 -6.36 -13.81
N ASP A 521 -10.56 -5.30 -14.55
CA ASP A 521 -11.96 -5.04 -14.88
C ASP A 521 -12.43 -6.17 -15.80
N ARG A 522 -13.40 -6.99 -15.36
CA ARG A 522 -14.00 -8.00 -16.26
C ARG A 522 -14.63 -7.32 -17.49
N GLY A 523 -14.99 -6.03 -17.39
CA GLY A 523 -15.38 -5.19 -18.52
C GLY A 523 -14.35 -5.13 -19.65
N ASP A 524 -13.06 -5.35 -19.37
CA ASP A 524 -12.01 -5.42 -20.40
C ASP A 524 -12.11 -6.68 -21.28
N LEU A 525 -12.76 -7.75 -20.80
CA LEU A 525 -13.15 -8.89 -21.62
C LEU A 525 -14.47 -8.61 -22.38
N PHE A 526 -15.37 -7.80 -21.80
CA PHE A 526 -16.68 -7.48 -22.37
C PHE A 526 -16.67 -6.31 -23.39
N GLY A 527 -15.59 -5.54 -23.48
CA GLY A 527 -15.33 -4.61 -24.59
C GLY A 527 -15.04 -5.31 -25.93
N GLY A 528 -14.98 -6.66 -25.92
CA GLY A 528 -14.71 -7.50 -27.06
C GLY A 528 -13.27 -7.41 -27.57
N ALA A 529 -12.94 -8.21 -28.58
CA ALA A 529 -11.63 -8.22 -29.24
C ALA A 529 -11.16 -6.84 -29.73
N HIS A 530 -12.09 -5.90 -29.94
CA HIS A 530 -11.82 -4.55 -30.44
C HIS A 530 -11.14 -3.63 -29.40
N ALA A 531 -11.56 -3.67 -28.13
CA ALA A 531 -10.94 -2.88 -27.07
C ALA A 531 -9.50 -3.37 -26.75
N LEU A 532 -9.32 -4.70 -26.74
CA LEU A 532 -8.00 -5.32 -26.61
C LEU A 532 -7.09 -4.98 -27.80
N LYS A 533 -7.64 -4.99 -29.02
CA LYS A 533 -6.95 -4.57 -30.26
C LYS A 533 -6.44 -3.13 -30.17
N GLY A 534 -7.28 -2.18 -29.76
CA GLY A 534 -6.88 -0.78 -29.60
C GLY A 534 -5.80 -0.57 -28.54
N ARG A 535 -5.90 -1.29 -27.41
CA ARG A 535 -4.88 -1.27 -26.34
C ARG A 535 -3.55 -1.83 -26.82
N LEU A 536 -3.57 -2.99 -27.47
CA LEU A 536 -2.34 -3.63 -27.96
C LEU A 536 -1.67 -2.78 -29.05
N ALA A 537 -2.43 -2.18 -29.96
CA ALA A 537 -1.91 -1.25 -30.97
C ALA A 537 -1.14 -0.09 -30.32
N LYS A 538 -1.73 0.53 -29.29
CA LYS A 538 -1.11 1.62 -28.53
C LYS A 538 0.17 1.16 -27.84
N GLU A 539 0.15 -0.01 -27.20
CA GLU A 539 1.30 -0.57 -26.48
C GLU A 539 2.44 -0.95 -27.42
N LEU A 540 2.14 -1.57 -28.57
CA LEU A 540 3.12 -1.88 -29.61
C LEU A 540 3.75 -0.60 -30.17
N LYS A 541 2.94 0.42 -30.45
CA LYS A 541 3.45 1.73 -30.91
C LYS A 541 4.35 2.39 -29.86
N ASN A 542 3.95 2.37 -28.60
CA ASN A 542 4.76 2.91 -27.50
C ASN A 542 6.06 2.11 -27.29
N SER A 543 6.06 0.82 -27.68
CA SER A 543 7.18 -0.08 -27.48
C SER A 543 8.03 -0.30 -28.74
N ALA A 544 7.73 0.39 -29.85
CA ALA A 544 8.40 0.20 -31.13
C ALA A 544 9.92 0.44 -31.04
N VAL A 545 10.33 1.44 -30.25
CA VAL A 545 11.74 1.75 -30.00
C VAL A 545 12.50 0.57 -29.37
N PHE A 546 11.84 -0.28 -28.57
CA PHE A 546 12.46 -1.47 -27.98
C PHE A 546 12.54 -2.64 -28.98
N LEU A 547 11.61 -2.71 -29.93
CA LEU A 547 11.56 -3.77 -30.94
C LEU A 547 12.51 -3.54 -32.11
N GLU A 548 12.75 -2.28 -32.46
CA GLU A 548 13.71 -1.91 -33.51
C GLU A 548 15.17 -2.16 -33.10
N GLU A 549 15.45 -2.22 -31.79
CA GLU A 549 16.79 -2.43 -31.22
C GLU A 549 17.87 -1.50 -31.81
N LYS A 550 17.48 -0.32 -32.31
CA LYS A 550 18.41 0.63 -32.94
C LYS A 550 19.46 1.08 -31.92
N GLY A 551 20.72 0.77 -32.22
CA GLY A 551 21.87 1.11 -31.37
C GLY A 551 21.99 0.23 -30.11
N TYR A 552 21.26 -0.88 -30.03
CA TYR A 552 21.47 -1.86 -28.99
C TYR A 552 22.83 -2.55 -29.19
N VAL A 553 23.39 -3.06 -28.09
CA VAL A 553 24.70 -3.69 -28.06
C VAL A 553 24.60 -5.08 -27.43
N GLN A 554 25.44 -5.99 -27.91
CA GLN A 554 25.54 -7.33 -27.33
C GLN A 554 26.08 -7.25 -25.89
N ASP A 555 25.46 -8.01 -25.00
CA ASP A 555 25.81 -8.15 -23.59
C ASP A 555 25.54 -9.58 -23.10
N ASP A 556 26.58 -10.41 -23.16
CA ASP A 556 26.51 -11.81 -22.76
C ASP A 556 26.80 -12.03 -21.27
N ARG A 557 26.90 -10.97 -20.44
CA ARG A 557 27.32 -11.10 -19.04
C ARG A 557 26.41 -12.04 -18.25
N ALA A 558 25.10 -11.95 -18.46
CA ALA A 558 24.14 -12.88 -17.86
C ALA A 558 24.19 -14.27 -18.50
N ALA A 559 24.25 -14.35 -19.84
CA ALA A 559 24.33 -15.60 -20.59
C ALA A 559 25.54 -16.46 -20.25
N ARG A 560 26.68 -15.86 -19.86
CA ARG A 560 27.87 -16.58 -19.38
C ARG A 560 27.60 -17.44 -18.14
N ARG A 561 26.55 -17.13 -17.37
CA ARG A 561 26.15 -17.89 -16.17
C ARG A 561 25.07 -18.95 -16.46
N LYS A 562 24.70 -19.18 -17.73
CA LYS A 562 23.60 -20.10 -18.10
C LYS A 562 23.73 -21.50 -17.51
N ALA A 563 24.93 -22.05 -17.44
CA ALA A 563 25.16 -23.39 -16.89
C ALA A 563 24.81 -23.45 -15.40
N LEU A 564 25.32 -22.48 -14.62
CA LEU A 564 25.05 -22.35 -13.21
C LEU A 564 23.55 -22.17 -12.93
N VAL A 565 22.88 -21.33 -13.73
CA VAL A 565 21.44 -21.08 -13.58
C VAL A 565 20.62 -22.30 -13.97
N ALA A 566 20.99 -23.00 -15.05
CA ALA A 566 20.32 -24.23 -15.46
C ALA A 566 20.44 -25.34 -14.40
N ASP A 567 21.58 -25.46 -13.74
CA ASP A 567 21.78 -26.41 -12.65
C ASP A 567 20.88 -26.07 -11.45
N GLU A 568 20.77 -24.79 -11.08
CA GLU A 568 19.87 -24.35 -10.00
C GLU A 568 18.39 -24.54 -10.36
N VAL A 569 18.00 -24.33 -11.64
CA VAL A 569 16.64 -24.67 -12.11
C VAL A 569 16.36 -26.16 -11.95
N ARG A 570 17.31 -27.05 -12.31
CA ARG A 570 17.16 -28.49 -12.11
C ARG A 570 17.04 -28.86 -10.63
N LEU A 571 17.76 -28.16 -9.75
CA LEU A 571 17.65 -28.34 -8.30
C LEU A 571 16.26 -27.95 -7.79
N LEU A 572 15.74 -26.79 -8.21
CA LEU A 572 14.38 -26.35 -7.86
C LEU A 572 13.32 -27.34 -8.38
N ALA A 573 13.51 -27.87 -9.59
CA ALA A 573 12.62 -28.85 -10.20
C ALA A 573 12.93 -30.32 -9.82
N SER A 574 13.77 -30.56 -8.81
CA SER A 574 14.09 -31.91 -8.35
C SER A 574 12.95 -32.56 -7.57
N ASP A 575 12.11 -31.73 -6.90
CA ASP A 575 10.90 -32.19 -6.24
C ASP A 575 9.83 -32.61 -7.28
N PRO A 576 9.25 -33.82 -7.17
CA PRO A 576 8.27 -34.30 -8.13
C PRO A 576 7.02 -33.42 -8.28
N GLN A 577 6.57 -32.77 -7.20
CA GLN A 577 5.40 -31.88 -7.24
C GLN A 577 5.75 -30.57 -7.94
N VAL A 578 6.93 -30.01 -7.69
CA VAL A 578 7.41 -28.82 -8.41
C VAL A 578 7.53 -29.12 -9.91
N LYS A 579 8.14 -30.25 -10.28
CA LYS A 579 8.29 -30.67 -11.68
C LYS A 579 6.95 -30.86 -12.38
N LEU A 580 6.01 -31.54 -11.72
CA LEU A 580 4.67 -31.76 -12.25
C LEU A 580 3.90 -30.44 -12.42
N ALA A 581 3.94 -29.56 -11.41
CA ALA A 581 3.28 -28.27 -11.46
C ALA A 581 3.87 -27.37 -12.56
N TYR A 582 5.20 -27.34 -12.70
CA TYR A 582 5.88 -26.59 -13.76
C TYR A 582 5.50 -27.11 -15.15
N GLY A 583 5.46 -28.43 -15.35
CA GLY A 583 5.02 -29.02 -16.62
C GLY A 583 3.61 -28.58 -17.03
N ARG A 584 2.67 -28.51 -16.07
CA ARG A 584 1.31 -28.00 -16.32
C ARG A 584 1.30 -26.51 -16.68
N VAL A 585 2.14 -25.71 -16.04
CA VAL A 585 2.32 -24.30 -16.38
C VAL A 585 2.85 -24.18 -17.81
N VAL A 586 3.90 -24.91 -18.18
CA VAL A 586 4.45 -24.89 -19.54
C VAL A 586 3.36 -25.24 -20.57
N GLU A 587 2.58 -26.30 -20.36
CA GLU A 587 1.46 -26.65 -21.24
C GLU A 587 0.40 -25.54 -21.34
N SER A 588 0.01 -24.96 -20.20
CA SER A 588 -1.01 -23.92 -20.12
C SER A 588 -0.54 -22.61 -20.76
N SER A 589 0.64 -22.14 -20.39
CA SER A 589 1.27 -20.95 -20.93
C SER A 589 1.53 -21.10 -22.42
N THR A 590 1.99 -22.27 -22.90
CA THR A 590 2.17 -22.52 -24.34
C THR A 590 0.85 -22.43 -25.11
N ARG A 591 -0.25 -22.93 -24.54
CA ARG A 591 -1.59 -22.73 -25.13
C ARG A 591 -1.97 -21.26 -25.16
N GLY A 592 -1.81 -20.54 -24.05
CA GLY A 592 -2.12 -19.10 -23.98
C GLY A 592 -1.28 -18.26 -24.95
N VAL A 593 -0.01 -18.63 -25.09
CA VAL A 593 0.97 -18.07 -26.02
C VAL A 593 0.59 -18.32 -27.49
N ARG A 594 0.05 -19.50 -27.82
CA ARG A 594 -0.52 -19.77 -29.16
C ARG A 594 -1.80 -18.97 -29.41
N SER A 595 -2.72 -18.93 -28.45
CA SER A 595 -3.95 -18.14 -28.55
C SER A 595 -3.67 -16.64 -28.71
N ALA A 596 -2.63 -16.13 -28.04
CA ALA A 596 -2.14 -14.77 -28.21
C ALA A 596 -1.63 -14.51 -29.63
N MET A 597 -1.03 -15.50 -30.30
CA MET A 597 -0.60 -15.37 -31.70
C MET A 597 -1.77 -15.41 -32.68
N GLU A 598 -2.80 -16.22 -32.44
CA GLU A 598 -4.00 -16.18 -33.27
C GLU A 598 -4.74 -14.83 -33.12
N LEU A 599 -4.78 -14.30 -31.89
CA LEU A 599 -5.20 -12.92 -31.68
C LEU A 599 -4.31 -11.97 -32.48
N PHE A 600 -2.97 -12.07 -32.37
CA PHE A 600 -2.02 -11.23 -33.08
C PHE A 600 -2.23 -11.20 -34.60
N LYS A 601 -2.43 -12.37 -35.22
CA LYS A 601 -2.74 -12.49 -36.65
C LYS A 601 -4.06 -11.80 -36.99
N SER A 602 -5.09 -11.95 -36.16
CA SER A 602 -6.41 -11.34 -36.39
C SER A 602 -6.43 -9.81 -36.30
N LEU A 603 -5.37 -9.18 -35.78
CA LEU A 603 -5.30 -7.73 -35.63
C LEU A 603 -5.05 -7.01 -36.96
N GLY A 604 -4.50 -7.68 -37.97
CA GLY A 604 -4.14 -7.10 -39.26
C GLY A 604 -2.90 -6.20 -39.21
N SER A 605 -2.24 -6.03 -40.36
CA SER A 605 -1.01 -5.23 -40.53
C SER A 605 -1.14 -3.77 -40.10
N ASP A 606 -2.35 -3.23 -40.15
CA ASP A 606 -2.59 -1.78 -40.16
C ASP A 606 -2.40 -1.14 -38.79
N ILE A 607 -2.44 -1.95 -37.72
CA ILE A 607 -2.20 -1.47 -36.36
C ILE A 607 -0.74 -1.58 -35.93
N ILE A 608 0.11 -2.14 -36.79
CA ILE A 608 1.51 -2.40 -36.50
C ILE A 608 2.34 -1.29 -37.14
N PRO A 609 3.24 -0.65 -36.37
CA PRO A 609 4.15 0.35 -36.91
C PRO A 609 4.86 -0.16 -38.18
N ASP A 610 5.00 0.69 -39.19
CA ASP A 610 5.57 0.30 -40.49
C ASP A 610 6.96 -0.31 -40.34
N GLU A 611 7.71 0.16 -39.34
CA GLU A 611 9.04 -0.31 -38.97
C GLU A 611 9.04 -1.76 -38.48
N LEU A 612 7.90 -2.25 -38.00
CA LEU A 612 7.72 -3.61 -37.47
C LEU A 612 6.96 -4.52 -38.44
N LYS A 613 6.44 -3.99 -39.57
CA LYS A 613 5.66 -4.78 -40.53
C LYS A 613 6.43 -5.95 -41.15
N GLN A 614 7.74 -5.80 -41.36
CA GLN A 614 8.60 -6.87 -41.88
C GLN A 614 8.77 -8.01 -40.87
N GLN A 615 9.05 -7.70 -39.60
CA GLN A 615 9.10 -8.68 -38.53
C GLN A 615 7.71 -9.29 -38.26
N TRP A 616 6.65 -8.51 -38.47
CA TRP A 616 5.26 -8.94 -38.38
C TRP A 616 4.86 -9.96 -39.44
N LEU A 617 5.14 -9.70 -40.73
CA LEU A 617 4.85 -10.61 -41.84
C LEU A 617 5.56 -11.96 -41.65
N SER A 618 6.84 -11.90 -41.26
CA SER A 618 7.64 -13.09 -40.93
C SER A 618 7.06 -13.90 -39.75
N ALA A 619 6.52 -13.24 -38.71
CA ALA A 619 5.94 -13.92 -37.55
C ALA A 619 4.54 -14.50 -37.81
N ALA A 620 3.78 -13.87 -38.71
CA ALA A 620 2.45 -14.31 -39.11
C ALA A 620 2.48 -15.57 -40.01
N GLY A 621 3.64 -15.91 -40.58
CA GLY A 621 3.79 -16.98 -41.57
C GLY A 621 3.34 -16.55 -42.97
N GLU A 622 3.14 -15.26 -43.20
CA GLU A 622 2.82 -14.67 -44.50
C GLU A 622 4.10 -14.09 -45.09
N ALA A 623 4.94 -14.95 -45.65
CA ALA A 623 6.12 -14.58 -46.45
C ALA A 623 5.86 -14.88 -47.93
#